data_AF-A0A1G0ZXS7-F1
#
_entry.id   AF-A0A1G0ZXS7-F1
#
_cell.length_a   1.000
_cell.length_b   1.000
_cell.length_c   1.000
_cell.angle_alpha   90.00
_cell.angle_beta   90.00
_cell.angle_gamma   90.00
#
_symmetry.space_group_name_H-M   'P 1'
#
loop_
_entity.id
_entity.type
_entity.pdbx_description
1 polymer ?
#
loop_
_entity_poly.entity_id
_entity_poly.type
_entity_poly.pdbx_seq_one_letter_code
_entity_poly.pdbx_strand_id
1 'polypeptide(L)'
;MSVGPQKIVFTGGMQPTFYRSDKGTLLIGSGVPLSPGTPIPDRNRGGVPINLISRTNGKTWERWIPPQPPEGAFGHAANPFNPNIQEVPGIPAGGLTSRRDGSVIAIETWGDGPDARGLFHTRIWTSMDDMASFSPQPATLYCPQGRSAFDDGGHPCSGLCFCRTMLELPSGDLLVTAYGWFEGDTTPCAYLPAAFRSRVVLFRSRNGGTHWDLVATLAVDPSCGEEGFNETALVRLSKGPHAGRLVALMRTGSNNCAIHKVVSDDEGGIWSKPQALPFGGVYPDLVEMTDGTLAASFGWRIWGGGVMQNYYTVFSRDGGETWVNLTRLPLEDHAATPYPCGTWYTGLREIEPGRLLVAYDFGAFKPTWPVKYIATREVIVQA
;
A
#
# COMPACT_ATOMS: atom_id res chain seq x y z
N MET A 1 13.59 22.53 -0.63
CA MET A 1 13.30 21.18 -0.09
C MET A 1 14.59 20.52 0.36
N SER A 2 14.58 19.70 1.40
CA SER A 2 15.75 18.90 1.83
C SER A 2 15.36 17.47 2.18
N VAL A 3 16.31 16.54 2.04
CA VAL A 3 16.15 15.12 2.37
C VAL A 3 17.15 14.77 3.47
N GLY A 4 16.65 14.18 4.55
CA GLY A 4 17.45 13.77 5.70
C GLY A 4 18.21 12.45 5.49
N PRO A 5 19.07 12.08 6.46
CA PRO A 5 19.81 10.83 6.44
C PRO A 5 18.87 9.62 6.62
N GLN A 6 19.32 8.45 6.16
CA GLN A 6 18.61 7.20 6.36
C GLN A 6 18.61 6.82 7.83
N LYS A 7 17.47 6.32 8.30
CA LYS A 7 17.35 5.64 9.59
C LYS A 7 16.79 4.24 9.32
N ILE A 8 17.59 3.20 9.52
CA ILE A 8 17.09 1.82 9.47
C ILE A 8 16.19 1.62 10.68
N VAL A 9 14.94 1.21 10.46
CA VAL A 9 13.95 1.01 11.53
C VAL A 9 13.69 -0.45 11.82
N PHE A 10 13.95 -1.34 10.86
CA PHE A 10 13.78 -2.77 11.02
C PHE A 10 14.61 -3.57 10.01
N THR A 11 15.22 -4.68 10.44
CA THR A 11 15.99 -5.57 9.57
C THR A 11 15.18 -6.82 9.20
N GLY A 12 15.21 -7.21 7.93
CA GLY A 12 14.49 -8.38 7.43
C GLY A 12 13.05 -8.14 6.95
N GLY A 13 12.62 -6.87 6.85
CA GLY A 13 11.28 -6.49 6.33
C GLY A 13 11.30 -5.90 4.91
N MET A 14 10.19 -6.05 4.18
CA MET A 14 9.92 -5.45 2.87
C MET A 14 8.50 -4.93 2.69
N GLN A 15 8.28 -4.19 1.60
CA GLN A 15 6.99 -3.71 1.12
C GLN A 15 6.23 -2.91 2.19
N PRO A 16 6.74 -1.74 2.60
CA PRO A 16 6.16 -1.02 3.69
C PRO A 16 4.79 -0.44 3.32
N THR A 17 3.79 -0.73 4.14
CA THR A 17 2.62 0.15 4.27
C THR A 17 2.90 1.15 5.38
N PHE A 18 2.39 2.37 5.25
CA PHE A 18 2.65 3.39 6.25
C PHE A 18 1.38 4.15 6.60
N TYR A 19 1.13 4.32 7.88
CA TYR A 19 -0.06 4.95 8.41
C TYR A 19 0.26 5.90 9.57
N ARG A 20 -0.57 6.93 9.72
CA ARG A 20 -0.58 7.86 10.85
C ARG A 20 -2.01 8.01 11.35
N SER A 21 -2.24 7.79 12.65
CA SER A 21 -3.53 8.06 13.28
C SER A 21 -3.73 9.54 13.59
N ASP A 22 -4.98 9.93 13.85
CA ASP A 22 -5.34 11.30 14.29
C ASP A 22 -4.64 11.71 15.59
N LYS A 23 -4.23 10.75 16.42
CA LYS A 23 -3.44 10.99 17.65
C LYS A 23 -1.94 11.11 17.39
N GLY A 24 -1.51 11.01 16.13
CA GLY A 24 -0.11 11.13 15.73
C GLY A 24 0.70 9.85 15.83
N THR A 25 0.07 8.72 16.17
CA THR A 25 0.73 7.41 16.21
C THR A 25 1.02 6.93 14.80
N LEU A 26 2.24 6.48 14.58
CA LEU A 26 2.70 5.95 13.31
C LEU A 26 2.72 4.43 13.34
N LEU A 27 2.28 3.80 12.26
CA LEU A 27 2.33 2.36 12.07
C LEU A 27 2.92 2.04 10.70
N ILE A 28 4.01 1.27 10.67
CA ILE A 28 4.56 0.69 9.44
C ILE A 28 4.18 -0.78 9.42
N GLY A 29 3.44 -1.22 8.39
CA GLY A 29 3.30 -2.63 8.07
C GLY A 29 4.45 -3.08 7.16
N SER A 30 4.89 -4.32 7.29
CA SER A 30 5.96 -4.88 6.45
C SER A 30 5.74 -6.38 6.32
N GLY A 31 6.06 -6.96 5.16
CA GLY A 31 6.19 -8.41 5.01
C GLY A 31 7.57 -8.87 5.46
N VAL A 32 7.68 -10.04 6.09
CA VAL A 32 8.96 -10.72 6.35
C VAL A 32 8.97 -12.11 5.71
N PRO A 33 10.12 -12.59 5.20
CA PRO A 33 10.21 -13.93 4.66
C PRO A 33 9.74 -14.99 5.67
N LEU A 34 9.02 -16.00 5.18
CA LEU A 34 8.62 -17.15 5.98
C LEU A 34 9.87 -17.98 6.33
N SER A 35 9.91 -18.49 7.55
CA SER A 35 10.89 -19.50 7.93
C SER A 35 10.74 -20.78 7.09
N PRO A 36 11.85 -21.49 6.77
CA PRO A 36 11.78 -22.77 6.07
C PRO A 36 10.87 -23.76 6.80
N GLY A 37 9.93 -24.36 6.08
CA GLY A 37 8.96 -25.31 6.64
C GLY A 37 7.73 -24.67 7.29
N THR A 38 7.64 -23.34 7.38
CA THR A 38 6.39 -22.66 7.78
C THR A 38 5.33 -22.87 6.69
N PRO A 39 4.16 -23.46 7.01
CA PRO A 39 3.07 -23.57 6.06
C PRO A 39 2.71 -22.19 5.51
N ILE A 40 2.72 -22.03 4.19
CA ILE A 40 2.22 -20.81 3.56
C ILE A 40 0.70 -20.82 3.80
N PRO A 41 0.13 -19.84 4.53
CA PRO A 41 -1.32 -19.78 4.68
C PRO A 41 -1.96 -19.61 3.30
N ASP A 42 -3.08 -20.28 3.03
CA ASP A 42 -3.81 -20.21 1.74
C ASP A 42 -4.09 -18.76 1.27
N ARG A 43 -4.12 -17.82 2.23
CA ARG A 43 -4.49 -16.40 2.06
C ARG A 43 -3.32 -15.41 2.18
N ASN A 44 -2.08 -15.86 2.45
CA ASN A 44 -0.96 -14.95 2.69
C ASN A 44 0.26 -15.26 1.82
N ARG A 45 0.46 -14.45 0.76
CA ARG A 45 1.44 -14.70 -0.32
C ARG A 45 2.64 -13.76 -0.32
N GLY A 46 2.69 -12.80 0.61
CA GLY A 46 3.72 -11.75 0.68
C GLY A 46 4.71 -11.89 1.84
N GLY A 47 4.72 -13.02 2.53
CA GLY A 47 5.45 -13.21 3.80
C GLY A 47 4.58 -12.98 5.04
N VAL A 48 5.14 -13.16 6.24
CA VAL A 48 4.39 -12.88 7.48
C VAL A 48 4.22 -11.37 7.62
N PRO A 49 3.00 -10.82 7.70
CA PRO A 49 2.82 -9.41 7.99
C PRO A 49 3.36 -9.13 9.38
N ILE A 50 4.10 -8.06 9.54
CA ILE A 50 4.53 -7.50 10.81
C ILE A 50 4.16 -6.03 10.86
N ASN A 51 4.04 -5.48 12.05
CA ASN A 51 3.89 -4.03 12.22
C ASN A 51 4.94 -3.47 13.19
N LEU A 52 5.41 -2.27 12.88
CA LEU A 52 6.22 -1.42 13.74
C LEU A 52 5.36 -0.22 14.15
N ILE A 53 5.45 0.20 15.40
CA ILE A 53 4.70 1.35 15.90
C ILE A 53 5.65 2.40 16.44
N SER A 54 5.30 3.67 16.27
CA SER A 54 6.01 4.81 16.85
C SER A 54 5.03 5.78 17.47
N ARG A 55 5.23 6.06 18.76
CA ARG A 55 4.56 7.11 19.53
C ARG A 55 5.41 8.38 19.65
N THR A 56 6.59 8.38 19.03
CA THR A 56 7.61 9.44 19.17
C THR A 56 7.83 10.17 17.85
N ASN A 57 6.78 10.20 17.00
CA ASN A 57 6.80 10.84 15.69
C ASN A 57 7.94 10.32 14.78
N GLY A 58 8.21 9.01 14.84
CA GLY A 58 9.20 8.33 14.00
C GLY A 58 10.63 8.37 14.54
N LYS A 59 10.86 8.96 15.73
CA LYS A 59 12.20 8.98 16.37
C LYS A 59 12.63 7.60 16.87
N THR A 60 11.70 6.84 17.44
CA THR A 60 11.90 5.47 17.90
C THR A 60 10.79 4.57 17.37
N TRP A 61 11.11 3.32 17.13
CA TRP A 61 10.19 2.31 16.62
C TRP A 61 10.26 1.07 17.50
N GLU A 62 9.11 0.50 17.80
CA GLU A 62 9.00 -0.76 18.51
C GLU A 62 8.20 -1.75 17.69
N ARG A 63 8.46 -3.04 17.93
CA ARG A 63 7.66 -4.10 17.33
C ARG A 63 6.27 -4.10 17.96
N TRP A 64 5.23 -3.96 17.14
CA TRP A 64 3.87 -4.14 17.63
C TRP A 64 3.58 -5.63 17.84
N ILE A 65 3.15 -5.99 19.05
CA ILE A 65 2.78 -7.36 19.41
C ILE A 65 1.35 -7.29 19.92
N PRO A 66 0.41 -8.10 19.39
CA PRO A 66 -0.95 -8.16 19.92
C PRO A 66 -0.92 -8.58 21.39
N PRO A 67 -1.80 -8.03 22.26
CA PRO A 67 -1.81 -8.36 23.69
C PRO A 67 -1.99 -9.85 24.00
N GLN A 68 -2.65 -10.58 23.09
CA GLN A 68 -2.83 -12.04 23.14
C GLN A 68 -2.32 -12.63 21.82
N PRO A 69 -1.00 -12.84 21.69
CA PRO A 69 -0.43 -13.42 20.49
C PRO A 69 -0.90 -14.87 20.32
N PRO A 70 -1.14 -15.33 19.08
CA PRO A 70 -1.51 -16.71 18.82
C PRO A 70 -0.49 -17.70 19.41
N GLU A 71 -0.94 -18.88 19.79
CA GLU A 71 -0.05 -19.96 20.21
C GLU A 71 0.96 -20.29 19.10
N GLY A 72 2.26 -20.37 19.44
CA GLY A 72 3.33 -20.60 18.46
C GLY A 72 3.77 -19.37 17.64
N ALA A 73 3.24 -18.17 17.91
CA ALA A 73 3.61 -16.94 17.21
C ALA A 73 5.05 -16.44 17.50
N PHE A 74 5.70 -16.97 18.55
CA PHE A 74 7.06 -16.59 18.91
C PHE A 74 8.07 -17.69 18.59
N GLY A 75 9.11 -17.31 17.85
CA GLY A 75 10.33 -18.09 17.71
C GLY A 75 10.37 -18.98 16.49
N HIS A 76 11.09 -18.53 15.47
CA HIS A 76 11.76 -19.43 14.54
C HIS A 76 13.24 -19.07 14.52
N ALA A 77 14.02 -19.66 15.44
CA ALA A 77 15.48 -19.52 15.49
C ALA A 77 16.18 -19.97 14.18
N ALA A 78 15.43 -20.64 13.29
CA ALA A 78 15.86 -21.10 11.98
C ALA A 78 15.59 -20.10 10.83
N ASN A 79 15.07 -18.89 11.09
CA ASN A 79 14.89 -17.89 10.04
C ASN A 79 16.28 -17.50 9.48
N PRO A 80 16.59 -17.81 8.21
CA PRO A 80 17.93 -17.61 7.66
C PRO A 80 18.24 -16.13 7.38
N PHE A 81 17.25 -15.25 7.45
CA PHE A 81 17.38 -13.81 7.20
C PHE A 81 17.58 -13.02 8.49
N ASN A 82 16.91 -13.43 9.58
CA ASN A 82 17.11 -12.85 10.91
C ASN A 82 16.75 -13.86 12.02
N PRO A 83 17.72 -14.55 12.63
CA PRO A 83 17.46 -15.57 13.65
C PRO A 83 16.87 -15.00 14.95
N ASN A 84 16.85 -13.67 15.12
CA ASN A 84 16.28 -12.98 16.27
C ASN A 84 14.85 -12.45 16.01
N ILE A 85 14.26 -12.73 14.84
CA ILE A 85 12.93 -12.22 14.51
C ILE A 85 11.84 -12.99 15.27
N GLN A 86 10.96 -12.24 15.94
CA GLN A 86 9.71 -12.77 16.46
C GLN A 86 8.67 -12.72 15.34
N GLU A 87 8.34 -13.87 14.75
CA GLU A 87 7.35 -14.03 13.67
C GLU A 87 5.90 -13.90 14.16
N VAL A 88 5.62 -12.95 15.06
CA VAL A 88 4.27 -12.70 15.55
C VAL A 88 3.48 -11.98 14.47
N PRO A 89 2.41 -12.53 13.89
CA PRO A 89 1.70 -11.83 12.83
C PRO A 89 1.17 -10.47 13.30
N GLY A 90 1.50 -9.44 12.53
CA GLY A 90 0.82 -8.16 12.55
C GLY A 90 -0.50 -8.23 11.80
N ILE A 91 -1.13 -7.07 11.65
CA ILE A 91 -2.36 -6.89 10.89
C ILE A 91 -1.98 -6.76 9.42
N PRO A 92 -2.49 -7.64 8.54
CA PRO A 92 -2.25 -7.57 7.11
C PRO A 92 -3.13 -6.47 6.49
N ALA A 93 -2.91 -5.21 6.86
CA ALA A 93 -3.78 -4.12 6.46
C ALA A 93 -3.56 -3.73 4.99
N GLY A 94 -4.53 -4.08 4.13
CA GLY A 94 -4.64 -3.59 2.76
C GLY A 94 -5.32 -2.23 2.66
N GLY A 95 -5.95 -1.77 3.73
CA GLY A 95 -6.56 -0.45 3.86
C GLY A 95 -6.65 -0.08 5.33
N LEU A 96 -6.34 1.14 5.73
CA LEU A 96 -6.44 1.57 7.14
C LEU A 96 -6.76 3.06 7.26
N THR A 97 -7.69 3.42 8.15
CA THR A 97 -8.05 4.82 8.46
C THR A 97 -8.48 5.01 9.90
N SER A 98 -8.28 6.23 10.41
CA SER A 98 -8.92 6.73 11.62
C SER A 98 -10.35 7.10 11.25
N ARG A 99 -11.27 6.86 12.19
CA ARG A 99 -12.67 7.18 12.10
C ARG A 99 -13.01 8.33 13.04
N ARG A 100 -14.05 9.10 12.71
CA ARG A 100 -14.51 10.25 13.50
C ARG A 100 -14.95 9.90 14.92
N ASP A 101 -15.34 8.65 15.16
CA ASP A 101 -15.64 8.13 16.50
C ASP A 101 -14.39 7.85 17.35
N GLY A 102 -13.19 8.12 16.81
CA GLY A 102 -11.90 7.92 17.46
C GLY A 102 -11.34 6.50 17.32
N SER A 103 -12.08 5.59 16.67
CA SER A 103 -11.58 4.25 16.34
C SER A 103 -10.63 4.27 15.14
N VAL A 104 -9.82 3.23 15.03
CA VAL A 104 -9.05 2.93 13.82
C VAL A 104 -9.60 1.64 13.22
N ILE A 105 -9.89 1.66 11.93
CA ILE A 105 -10.33 0.48 11.18
C ILE A 105 -9.31 0.13 10.11
N ALA A 106 -9.06 -1.16 9.94
CA ALA A 106 -8.29 -1.72 8.84
C ALA A 106 -9.10 -2.81 8.12
N ILE A 107 -8.77 -3.08 6.87
CA ILE A 107 -9.26 -4.23 6.09
C ILE A 107 -8.06 -5.10 5.70
N GLU A 108 -8.23 -6.42 5.68
CA GLU A 108 -7.18 -7.34 5.23
C GLU A 108 -6.73 -7.01 3.79
N THR A 109 -5.50 -7.39 3.44
CA THR A 109 -4.96 -7.22 2.09
C THR A 109 -5.77 -7.95 1.02
N TRP A 110 -6.39 -9.07 1.36
CA TRP A 110 -7.06 -9.93 0.39
C TRP A 110 -8.55 -10.10 0.70
N GLY A 111 -9.36 -10.10 -0.36
CA GLY A 111 -10.73 -10.61 -0.36
C GLY A 111 -10.76 -11.93 -1.12
N ASP A 112 -11.13 -13.01 -0.44
CA ASP A 112 -11.16 -14.35 -1.01
C ASP A 112 -12.52 -14.67 -1.63
N GLY A 113 -12.54 -15.10 -2.89
CA GLY A 113 -13.78 -15.52 -3.54
C GLY A 113 -13.69 -15.55 -5.07
N PRO A 114 -14.84 -15.49 -5.75
CA PRO A 114 -16.18 -15.47 -5.18
C PRO A 114 -16.60 -16.83 -4.61
N ASP A 115 -17.47 -16.84 -3.59
CA ASP A 115 -18.23 -18.03 -3.21
C ASP A 115 -19.35 -18.32 -4.24
N ALA A 116 -20.10 -19.40 -4.04
CA ALA A 116 -21.20 -19.80 -4.94
C ALA A 116 -22.32 -18.74 -5.09
N ARG A 117 -22.35 -17.70 -4.24
CA ARG A 117 -23.30 -16.58 -4.30
C ARG A 117 -22.68 -15.31 -4.91
N GLY A 118 -21.43 -15.36 -5.35
CA GLY A 118 -20.72 -14.19 -5.89
C GLY A 118 -20.10 -13.29 -4.82
N LEU A 119 -20.01 -13.73 -3.55
CA LEU A 119 -19.43 -12.93 -2.47
C LEU A 119 -17.96 -13.21 -2.27
N PHE A 120 -17.19 -12.16 -2.02
CA PHE A 120 -15.82 -12.25 -1.50
C PHE A 120 -15.83 -12.08 0.01
N HIS A 121 -14.87 -12.73 0.68
CA HIS A 121 -14.77 -12.79 2.13
C HIS A 121 -13.43 -12.22 2.57
N THR A 122 -13.46 -11.34 3.56
CA THR A 122 -12.26 -10.69 4.13
C THR A 122 -12.45 -10.51 5.63
N ARG A 123 -11.53 -9.81 6.29
CA ARG A 123 -11.74 -9.32 7.66
C ARG A 123 -11.49 -7.83 7.75
N ILE A 124 -12.22 -7.20 8.67
CA ILE A 124 -11.86 -5.89 9.19
C ILE A 124 -11.24 -6.05 10.58
N TRP A 125 -10.40 -5.10 10.94
CA TRP A 125 -9.74 -5.03 12.23
C TRP A 125 -10.01 -3.67 12.85
N THR A 126 -10.56 -3.65 14.06
CA THR A 126 -10.90 -2.39 14.72
C THR A 126 -10.09 -2.22 15.99
N SER A 127 -9.55 -1.01 16.18
CA SER A 127 -8.88 -0.58 17.41
C SER A 127 -9.62 0.60 18.01
N MET A 128 -9.83 0.56 19.33
CA MET A 128 -10.41 1.66 20.11
C MET A 128 -9.37 2.38 20.97
N ASP A 129 -8.13 1.89 20.97
CA ASP A 129 -7.04 2.26 21.86
C ASP A 129 -5.81 2.78 21.10
N ASP A 130 -6.07 3.44 19.96
CA ASP A 130 -5.05 4.01 19.08
C ASP A 130 -3.99 2.98 18.69
N MET A 131 -4.44 1.83 18.17
CA MET A 131 -3.61 0.74 17.66
C MET A 131 -2.78 0.01 18.72
N ALA A 132 -3.13 0.10 20.02
CA ALA A 132 -2.52 -0.74 21.03
C ALA A 132 -3.02 -2.19 20.92
N SER A 133 -4.30 -2.38 20.59
CA SER A 133 -4.89 -3.67 20.27
C SER A 133 -5.85 -3.57 19.09
N PHE A 134 -6.08 -4.68 18.40
CA PHE A 134 -7.07 -4.78 17.33
C PHE A 134 -7.93 -6.01 17.51
N SER A 135 -9.21 -5.87 17.17
CA SER A 135 -10.18 -6.96 17.17
C SER A 135 -10.58 -7.30 15.73
N PRO A 136 -10.31 -8.52 15.22
CA PRO A 136 -10.73 -8.94 13.90
C PRO A 136 -12.23 -9.27 13.87
N GLN A 137 -12.89 -8.94 12.76
CA GLN A 137 -14.28 -9.32 12.49
C GLN A 137 -14.42 -9.74 11.01
N PRO A 138 -15.21 -10.78 10.70
CA PRO A 138 -15.51 -11.13 9.31
C PRO A 138 -16.18 -9.97 8.58
N ALA A 139 -15.83 -9.79 7.31
CA ALA A 139 -16.49 -8.85 6.41
C ALA A 139 -16.70 -9.50 5.04
N THR A 140 -17.65 -8.97 4.29
CA THR A 140 -18.00 -9.49 2.96
C THR A 140 -17.98 -8.38 1.92
N LEU A 141 -17.72 -8.75 0.67
CA LEU A 141 -17.82 -7.85 -0.47
C LEU A 141 -18.75 -8.43 -1.53
N TYR A 142 -19.60 -7.58 -2.06
CA TYR A 142 -20.36 -7.88 -3.27
C TYR A 142 -19.62 -7.29 -4.48
N CYS A 143 -19.03 -8.18 -5.28
CA CYS A 143 -18.25 -7.84 -6.47
C CYS A 143 -18.75 -8.68 -7.66
N PRO A 144 -19.83 -8.26 -8.34
CA PRO A 144 -20.36 -9.01 -9.48
C PRO A 144 -19.28 -9.12 -10.56
N GLN A 145 -19.21 -10.29 -11.20
CA GLN A 145 -18.20 -10.65 -12.21
C GLN A 145 -16.75 -10.67 -11.71
N GLY A 146 -16.46 -10.33 -10.44
CA GLY A 146 -15.13 -10.50 -9.88
C GLY A 146 -14.73 -11.97 -9.87
N ARG A 147 -13.46 -12.28 -10.16
CA ARG A 147 -12.95 -13.65 -10.23
C ARG A 147 -11.56 -13.81 -9.64
N SER A 148 -11.25 -15.03 -9.20
CA SER A 148 -9.89 -15.48 -8.92
C SER A 148 -9.06 -15.56 -10.22
N ALA A 149 -7.75 -15.36 -10.11
CA ALA A 149 -6.81 -15.42 -11.23
C ALA A 149 -5.40 -15.86 -10.77
N PHE A 150 -4.33 -15.30 -11.34
CA PHE A 150 -2.95 -15.58 -10.97
C PHE A 150 -2.21 -14.28 -10.64
N ASP A 151 -1.33 -14.31 -9.64
CA ASP A 151 -0.49 -13.18 -9.26
C ASP A 151 0.74 -13.00 -10.19
N ASP A 152 1.53 -11.95 -9.94
CA ASP A 152 2.75 -11.60 -10.68
C ASP A 152 3.84 -12.71 -10.64
N GLY A 153 3.70 -13.69 -9.75
CA GLY A 153 4.55 -14.88 -9.67
C GLY A 153 3.97 -16.12 -10.36
N GLY A 154 2.76 -16.02 -10.91
CA GLY A 154 2.04 -17.12 -11.54
C GLY A 154 1.34 -18.06 -10.55
N HIS A 155 1.15 -17.63 -9.30
CA HIS A 155 0.45 -18.45 -8.31
C HIS A 155 -1.06 -18.12 -8.28
N PRO A 156 -1.95 -19.10 -8.05
CA PRO A 156 -3.40 -18.90 -8.20
C PRO A 156 -3.98 -17.97 -7.13
N CYS A 157 -4.28 -16.71 -7.41
CA CYS A 157 -4.75 -15.69 -6.45
C CYS A 157 -6.28 -15.72 -6.24
N SER A 158 -6.72 -15.55 -4.99
CA SER A 158 -8.12 -15.62 -4.56
C SER A 158 -8.99 -14.41 -4.93
N GLY A 159 -8.44 -13.40 -5.60
CA GLY A 159 -9.18 -12.53 -6.53
C GLY A 159 -9.04 -11.03 -6.36
N LEU A 160 -9.20 -10.47 -5.15
CA LEU A 160 -9.16 -9.02 -4.92
C LEU A 160 -8.09 -8.63 -3.91
N CYS A 161 -7.23 -7.68 -4.26
CA CYS A 161 -6.22 -7.10 -3.38
C CYS A 161 -6.58 -5.66 -3.02
N PHE A 162 -6.79 -5.38 -1.74
CA PHE A 162 -6.88 -4.01 -1.23
C PHE A 162 -5.49 -3.38 -1.15
N CYS A 163 -5.40 -2.09 -1.40
CA CYS A 163 -4.13 -1.38 -1.40
C CYS A 163 -4.21 -0.05 -0.63
N ARG A 164 -3.39 0.05 0.42
CA ARG A 164 -3.09 1.21 1.27
C ARG A 164 -4.25 1.91 1.95
N THR A 165 -5.03 2.71 1.20
CA THR A 165 -5.82 3.78 1.81
C THR A 165 -7.28 3.40 1.89
N MET A 166 -7.83 3.54 3.09
CA MET A 166 -9.26 3.61 3.35
C MET A 166 -9.60 5.06 3.70
N LEU A 167 -10.80 5.52 3.35
CA LEU A 167 -11.29 6.85 3.69
C LEU A 167 -12.63 6.74 4.42
N GLU A 168 -12.87 7.59 5.41
CA GLU A 168 -14.23 7.87 5.90
C GLU A 168 -14.75 9.15 5.23
N LEU A 169 -15.89 9.04 4.54
CA LEU A 169 -16.60 10.18 3.98
C LEU A 169 -17.32 10.98 5.08
N PRO A 170 -17.69 12.25 4.82
CA PRO A 170 -18.50 13.04 5.77
C PRO A 170 -19.82 12.36 6.14
N SER A 171 -20.39 11.53 5.25
CA SER A 171 -21.58 10.73 5.55
C SER A 171 -21.37 9.64 6.60
N GLY A 172 -20.12 9.21 6.83
CA GLY A 172 -19.76 8.06 7.66
C GLY A 172 -19.54 6.78 6.87
N ASP A 173 -19.77 6.83 5.56
CA ASP A 173 -19.43 5.72 4.67
C ASP A 173 -17.92 5.56 4.57
N LEU A 174 -17.47 4.32 4.42
CA LEU A 174 -16.08 4.01 4.17
C LEU A 174 -15.87 3.74 2.68
N LEU A 175 -14.76 4.23 2.13
CA LEU A 175 -14.28 3.92 0.79
C LEU A 175 -12.95 3.18 0.85
N VAL A 176 -12.77 2.18 0.01
CA VAL A 176 -11.48 1.51 -0.18
C VAL A 176 -11.30 1.10 -1.64
N THR A 177 -10.07 1.23 -2.14
CA THR A 177 -9.70 0.74 -3.47
C THR A 177 -9.19 -0.69 -3.39
N ALA A 178 -9.55 -1.50 -4.39
CA ALA A 178 -8.95 -2.79 -4.62
C ALA A 178 -8.58 -2.93 -6.11
N TYR A 179 -7.64 -3.82 -6.40
CA TYR A 179 -7.39 -4.29 -7.76
C TYR A 179 -7.61 -5.79 -7.86
N GLY A 180 -7.91 -6.24 -9.08
CA GLY A 180 -8.14 -7.64 -9.37
C GLY A 180 -8.72 -7.82 -10.75
N TRP A 181 -9.42 -8.94 -10.93
CA TRP A 181 -9.86 -9.41 -12.25
C TRP A 181 -11.35 -9.68 -12.28
N PHE A 182 -11.92 -9.45 -13.46
CA PHE A 182 -13.34 -9.66 -13.75
C PHE A 182 -13.53 -10.63 -14.92
N GLU A 183 -14.73 -11.19 -15.06
CA GLU A 183 -15.18 -11.94 -16.24
C GLU A 183 -15.03 -11.04 -17.48
N GLY A 184 -14.02 -11.31 -18.31
CA GLY A 184 -13.68 -10.50 -19.48
C GLY A 184 -12.27 -9.89 -19.45
N ASP A 185 -11.61 -9.86 -18.29
CA ASP A 185 -10.20 -9.45 -18.18
C ASP A 185 -9.29 -10.58 -18.68
N THR A 186 -9.16 -10.73 -19.99
CA THR A 186 -8.44 -11.85 -20.64
C THR A 186 -7.10 -11.46 -21.26
N THR A 187 -6.70 -10.19 -21.18
CA THR A 187 -5.43 -9.75 -21.73
C THR A 187 -4.28 -10.14 -20.80
N PRO A 188 -3.28 -10.91 -21.26
CA PRO A 188 -2.18 -11.32 -20.39
C PRO A 188 -1.25 -10.16 -19.98
N CYS A 189 -0.58 -10.33 -18.86
CA CYS A 189 0.54 -9.47 -18.46
C CYS A 189 1.70 -9.62 -19.45
N ALA A 190 2.42 -8.53 -19.73
CA ALA A 190 3.44 -8.50 -20.77
C ALA A 190 4.60 -9.49 -20.52
N TYR A 191 4.96 -9.71 -19.25
CA TYR A 191 6.07 -10.56 -18.84
C TYR A 191 5.66 -11.96 -18.34
N LEU A 192 4.36 -12.19 -18.14
CA LEU A 192 3.84 -13.45 -17.59
C LEU A 192 2.49 -13.80 -18.23
N PRO A 193 2.46 -14.64 -19.28
CA PRO A 193 1.24 -14.98 -20.00
C PRO A 193 0.16 -15.69 -19.15
N ALA A 194 0.54 -16.27 -18.01
CA ALA A 194 -0.38 -16.92 -17.07
C ALA A 194 -1.15 -15.93 -16.19
N ALA A 195 -0.65 -14.70 -16.02
CA ALA A 195 -1.31 -13.62 -15.30
C ALA A 195 -2.04 -12.69 -16.29
N PHE A 196 -3.11 -12.06 -15.82
CA PHE A 196 -3.92 -11.15 -16.63
C PHE A 196 -3.78 -9.72 -16.14
N ARG A 197 -3.98 -8.76 -17.05
CA ARG A 197 -4.05 -7.35 -16.69
C ARG A 197 -5.25 -7.13 -15.77
N SER A 198 -5.00 -6.43 -14.67
CA SER A 198 -5.97 -6.11 -13.64
C SER A 198 -6.62 -4.75 -13.88
N ARG A 199 -7.70 -4.49 -13.14
CA ARG A 199 -8.36 -3.19 -13.07
C ARG A 199 -8.44 -2.72 -11.62
N VAL A 200 -8.63 -1.42 -11.44
CA VAL A 200 -8.85 -0.80 -10.12
C VAL A 200 -10.33 -0.48 -9.94
N VAL A 201 -10.86 -0.85 -8.78
CA VAL A 201 -12.26 -0.67 -8.40
C VAL A 201 -12.40 0.00 -7.04
N LEU A 202 -13.55 0.63 -6.82
CA LEU A 202 -13.94 1.24 -5.55
C LEU A 202 -15.00 0.40 -4.86
N PHE A 203 -14.76 0.12 -3.59
CA PHE A 203 -15.74 -0.44 -2.68
C PHE A 203 -16.23 0.60 -1.68
N ARG A 204 -17.52 0.53 -1.33
CA ARG A 204 -18.15 1.40 -0.34
C ARG A 204 -18.85 0.59 0.73
N SER A 205 -18.59 0.90 1.99
CA SER A 205 -19.33 0.36 3.13
C SER A 205 -20.18 1.44 3.78
N ARG A 206 -21.43 1.09 4.10
CA ARG A 206 -22.40 1.96 4.80
C ARG A 206 -22.71 1.46 6.22
N ASN A 207 -22.04 0.40 6.65
CA ASN A 207 -22.33 -0.32 7.89
C ASN A 207 -21.05 -0.61 8.69
N GLY A 208 -20.13 0.36 8.71
CA GLY A 208 -18.91 0.30 9.51
C GLY A 208 -17.89 -0.73 9.05
N GLY A 209 -17.91 -1.11 7.77
CA GLY A 209 -16.92 -2.02 7.17
C GLY A 209 -17.30 -3.52 7.21
N THR A 210 -18.48 -3.88 7.71
CA THR A 210 -18.91 -5.28 7.79
C THR A 210 -19.41 -5.83 6.44
N HIS A 211 -19.91 -4.96 5.56
CA HIS A 211 -20.20 -5.26 4.16
C HIS A 211 -19.74 -4.14 3.24
N TRP A 212 -19.30 -4.51 2.04
CA TRP A 212 -18.78 -3.59 1.03
C TRP A 212 -19.40 -3.87 -0.35
N ASP A 213 -19.98 -2.84 -0.96
CA ASP A 213 -20.51 -2.91 -2.32
C ASP A 213 -19.48 -2.39 -3.31
N LEU A 214 -19.27 -3.09 -4.42
CA LEU A 214 -18.60 -2.52 -5.59
C LEU A 214 -19.44 -1.35 -6.11
N VAL A 215 -18.87 -0.14 -6.13
CA VAL A 215 -19.59 1.07 -6.56
C VAL A 215 -19.05 1.70 -7.84
N ALA A 216 -17.78 1.48 -8.19
CA ALA A 216 -17.20 2.01 -9.42
C ALA A 216 -15.98 1.21 -9.88
N THR A 217 -15.71 1.27 -11.19
CA THR A 217 -14.39 0.95 -11.75
C THR A 217 -13.66 2.28 -11.96
N LEU A 218 -12.51 2.46 -11.29
CA LEU A 218 -11.68 3.65 -11.45
C LEU A 218 -10.98 3.64 -12.81
N ALA A 219 -10.44 2.48 -13.18
CA ALA A 219 -9.63 2.33 -14.39
C ALA A 219 -9.60 0.89 -14.87
N VAL A 220 -9.84 0.70 -16.17
CA VAL A 220 -9.63 -0.55 -16.91
C VAL A 220 -9.24 -0.19 -18.34
N ASP A 221 -8.14 -0.76 -18.82
CA ASP A 221 -7.70 -0.63 -20.21
C ASP A 221 -6.78 -1.83 -20.54
N PRO A 222 -7.19 -2.74 -21.43
CA PRO A 222 -6.39 -3.91 -21.78
C PRO A 222 -5.09 -3.56 -22.50
N SER A 223 -4.93 -2.33 -23.00
CA SER A 223 -3.71 -1.84 -23.65
C SER A 223 -2.73 -1.16 -22.68
N CYS A 224 -3.19 -0.78 -21.48
CA CYS A 224 -2.39 -0.03 -20.53
C CYS A 224 -1.37 -0.90 -19.79
N GLY A 225 -0.11 -0.44 -19.77
CA GLY A 225 0.97 -0.96 -18.94
C GLY A 225 1.37 -2.41 -19.19
N GLU A 226 2.16 -2.95 -18.27
CA GLU A 226 2.56 -4.36 -18.26
C GLU A 226 1.51 -5.23 -17.57
N GLU A 227 0.74 -4.66 -16.63
CA GLU A 227 -0.08 -5.38 -15.64
C GLU A 227 -1.54 -4.88 -15.59
N GLY A 228 -1.93 -3.94 -16.46
CA GLY A 228 -3.15 -3.16 -16.25
C GLY A 228 -3.03 -2.25 -15.03
N PHE A 229 -4.15 -1.74 -14.50
CA PHE A 229 -4.14 -0.85 -13.34
C PHE A 229 -4.21 -1.67 -12.05
N ASN A 230 -3.32 -1.42 -11.08
CA ASN A 230 -3.22 -2.21 -9.86
C ASN A 230 -3.09 -1.42 -8.55
N GLU A 231 -1.90 -1.43 -7.93
CA GLU A 231 -1.64 -0.86 -6.61
C GLU A 231 -1.96 0.64 -6.60
N THR A 232 -2.86 1.03 -5.72
CA THR A 232 -3.52 2.34 -5.74
C THR A 232 -3.39 3.06 -4.41
N ALA A 233 -3.07 4.34 -4.46
CA ALA A 233 -3.23 5.26 -3.34
C ALA A 233 -4.40 6.21 -3.63
N LEU A 234 -5.22 6.50 -2.61
CA LEU A 234 -6.40 7.34 -2.71
C LEU A 234 -6.35 8.42 -1.63
N VAL A 235 -6.69 9.66 -1.97
CA VAL A 235 -6.88 10.75 -1.00
C VAL A 235 -8.17 11.52 -1.32
N ARG A 236 -8.82 12.06 -0.29
CA ARG A 236 -9.91 13.04 -0.44
C ARG A 236 -9.38 14.41 -0.05
N LEU A 237 -9.45 15.37 -0.96
CA LEU A 237 -9.00 16.73 -0.71
C LEU A 237 -9.89 17.41 0.31
N SER A 238 -9.28 18.11 1.26
CA SER A 238 -9.95 18.89 2.30
C SER A 238 -9.71 20.39 2.13
N LYS A 239 -8.74 20.79 1.30
CA LYS A 239 -8.32 22.18 1.09
C LYS A 239 -8.51 22.63 -0.36
N GLY A 240 -8.47 23.96 -0.54
CA GLY A 240 -8.44 24.59 -1.84
C GLY A 240 -9.75 24.48 -2.64
N PRO A 241 -9.72 24.85 -3.93
CA PRO A 241 -10.90 24.89 -4.79
C PRO A 241 -11.49 23.51 -5.14
N HIS A 242 -10.72 22.45 -4.90
CA HIS A 242 -11.11 21.06 -5.17
C HIS A 242 -11.47 20.28 -3.90
N ALA A 243 -11.76 20.96 -2.77
CA ALA A 243 -12.17 20.30 -1.55
C ALA A 243 -13.37 19.35 -1.80
N GLY A 244 -13.25 18.10 -1.37
CA GLY A 244 -14.21 17.02 -1.62
C GLY A 244 -13.80 16.07 -2.75
N ARG A 245 -12.94 16.49 -3.67
CA ARG A 245 -12.41 15.66 -4.75
C ARG A 245 -11.66 14.46 -4.21
N LEU A 246 -11.89 13.30 -4.82
CA LEU A 246 -11.04 12.14 -4.68
C LEU A 246 -9.95 12.15 -5.76
N VAL A 247 -8.71 11.90 -5.35
CA VAL A 247 -7.57 11.74 -6.27
C VAL A 247 -6.95 10.37 -6.02
N ALA A 248 -6.81 9.57 -7.09
CA ALA A 248 -6.17 8.27 -7.01
C ALA A 248 -4.94 8.20 -7.93
N LEU A 249 -3.86 7.61 -7.44
CA LEU A 249 -2.64 7.30 -8.19
C LEU A 249 -2.46 5.79 -8.26
N MET A 250 -2.24 5.27 -9.47
CA MET A 250 -2.24 3.84 -9.76
C MET A 250 -0.95 3.42 -10.47
N ARG A 251 -0.34 2.32 -10.01
CA ARG A 251 0.68 1.59 -10.76
C ARG A 251 0.03 0.90 -11.97
N THR A 252 0.82 0.77 -13.04
CA THR A 252 0.41 0.05 -14.27
C THR A 252 1.36 -1.07 -14.73
N GLY A 253 2.47 -1.23 -14.03
CA GLY A 253 3.52 -2.17 -14.41
C GLY A 253 4.79 -1.96 -13.61
N SER A 254 5.79 -2.78 -13.88
CA SER A 254 7.02 -2.80 -13.10
C SER A 254 8.16 -2.03 -13.74
N ASN A 255 8.23 -2.00 -15.07
CA ASN A 255 9.37 -1.48 -15.83
C ASN A 255 9.02 -0.20 -16.57
N ASN A 256 9.51 0.93 -16.08
CA ASN A 256 9.34 2.24 -16.70
C ASN A 256 7.87 2.57 -17.08
N CYS A 257 6.92 2.05 -16.33
CA CYS A 257 5.49 2.27 -16.53
C CYS A 257 5.04 3.55 -15.82
N ALA A 258 4.25 4.38 -16.49
CA ALA A 258 3.73 5.62 -15.93
C ALA A 258 2.79 5.34 -14.74
N ILE A 259 2.90 6.15 -13.68
CA ILE A 259 1.82 6.25 -12.70
C ILE A 259 0.64 6.94 -13.37
N HIS A 260 -0.56 6.43 -13.17
CA HIS A 260 -1.78 7.03 -13.71
C HIS A 260 -2.59 7.71 -12.63
N LYS A 261 -3.18 8.86 -12.96
CA LYS A 261 -4.10 9.61 -12.12
C LYS A 261 -5.53 9.43 -12.61
N VAL A 262 -6.46 9.27 -11.68
CA VAL A 262 -7.90 9.52 -11.90
C VAL A 262 -8.45 10.39 -10.77
N VAL A 263 -9.51 11.14 -11.08
CA VAL A 263 -10.21 11.98 -10.10
C VAL A 263 -11.71 11.73 -10.14
N SER A 264 -12.37 11.98 -9.01
CA SER A 264 -13.83 11.99 -8.89
C SER A 264 -14.26 13.19 -8.04
N ASP A 265 -15.27 13.92 -8.50
CA ASP A 265 -15.83 15.10 -7.82
C ASP A 265 -17.21 14.80 -7.18
N ASP A 266 -17.65 13.54 -7.21
CA ASP A 266 -18.96 13.06 -6.75
C ASP A 266 -18.86 11.88 -5.75
N GLU A 267 -17.83 11.93 -4.90
CA GLU A 267 -17.56 10.91 -3.87
C GLU A 267 -17.34 9.49 -4.41
N GLY A 268 -16.76 9.37 -5.61
CA GLY A 268 -16.35 8.11 -6.21
C GLY A 268 -17.41 7.45 -7.08
N GLY A 269 -18.47 8.17 -7.45
CA GLY A 269 -19.50 7.69 -8.37
C GLY A 269 -18.98 7.63 -9.82
N ILE A 270 -18.54 8.77 -10.34
CA ILE A 270 -17.99 8.91 -11.70
C ILE A 270 -16.53 9.31 -11.61
N TRP A 271 -15.71 8.69 -12.46
CA TRP A 271 -14.26 8.91 -12.52
C TRP A 271 -13.83 9.49 -13.86
N SER A 272 -12.81 10.35 -13.83
CA SER A 272 -12.14 10.81 -15.04
C SER A 272 -11.50 9.65 -15.80
N LYS A 273 -11.19 9.85 -17.09
CA LYS A 273 -10.31 8.91 -17.81
C LYS A 273 -8.93 8.83 -17.11
N PRO A 274 -8.30 7.65 -17.06
CA PRO A 274 -6.94 7.53 -16.56
C PRO A 274 -5.96 8.41 -17.34
N GLN A 275 -5.21 9.24 -16.62
CA GLN A 275 -4.20 10.13 -17.18
C GLN A 275 -2.81 9.63 -16.77
N ALA A 276 -1.97 9.27 -17.74
CA ALA A 276 -0.56 8.99 -17.49
C ALA A 276 0.14 10.27 -16.99
N LEU A 277 0.88 10.16 -15.89
CA LEU A 277 1.70 11.25 -15.34
C LEU A 277 3.09 11.26 -15.99
N PRO A 278 3.82 12.40 -15.95
CA PRO A 278 5.15 12.52 -16.56
C PRO A 278 6.26 11.78 -15.79
N PHE A 279 5.89 10.91 -14.84
CA PHE A 279 6.80 10.07 -14.08
C PHE A 279 6.22 8.66 -13.95
N GLY A 280 7.12 7.68 -13.98
CA GLY A 280 6.79 6.28 -13.77
C GLY A 280 6.92 5.87 -12.32
N GLY A 281 6.39 4.68 -12.02
CA GLY A 281 6.63 4.10 -10.72
C GLY A 281 5.68 3.00 -10.29
N VAL A 282 6.00 2.47 -9.12
CA VAL A 282 5.36 1.34 -8.47
C VAL A 282 5.01 1.69 -7.05
N TYR A 283 3.95 1.06 -6.55
CA TYR A 283 3.45 1.24 -5.20
C TYR A 283 3.40 2.72 -4.78
N PRO A 284 2.63 3.57 -5.48
CA PRO A 284 2.47 4.96 -5.07
C PRO A 284 1.82 5.02 -3.68
N ASP A 285 2.21 6.00 -2.87
CA ASP A 285 1.47 6.45 -1.69
C ASP A 285 1.20 7.94 -1.84
N LEU A 286 0.12 8.44 -1.23
CA LEU A 286 -0.39 9.80 -1.44
C LEU A 286 -1.00 10.35 -0.15
N VAL A 287 -0.66 11.58 0.19
CA VAL A 287 -1.24 12.32 1.32
C VAL A 287 -1.50 13.77 0.94
N GLU A 288 -2.59 14.34 1.45
CA GLU A 288 -2.78 15.79 1.48
C GLU A 288 -2.15 16.32 2.77
N MET A 289 -1.15 17.20 2.62
CA MET A 289 -0.47 17.86 3.73
C MET A 289 -1.37 18.93 4.37
N THR A 290 -1.00 19.36 5.56
CA THR A 290 -1.73 20.35 6.38
C THR A 290 -1.95 21.69 5.66
N ASP A 291 -1.05 22.07 4.75
CA ASP A 291 -1.13 23.29 3.93
C ASP A 291 -1.96 23.11 2.63
N GLY A 292 -2.45 21.90 2.35
CA GLY A 292 -3.17 21.53 1.14
C GLY A 292 -2.29 21.02 -0.01
N THR A 293 -0.97 20.97 0.17
CA THR A 293 -0.07 20.35 -0.80
C THR A 293 -0.30 18.85 -0.85
N LEU A 294 -0.49 18.29 -2.05
CA LEU A 294 -0.42 16.84 -2.23
C LEU A 294 1.03 16.40 -2.31
N ALA A 295 1.40 15.40 -1.53
CA ALA A 295 2.69 14.75 -1.61
C ALA A 295 2.50 13.27 -1.97
N ALA A 296 3.26 12.80 -2.95
CA ALA A 296 3.30 11.40 -3.33
C ALA A 296 4.72 10.82 -3.19
N SER A 297 4.82 9.54 -2.82
CA SER A 297 6.05 8.78 -2.88
C SER A 297 5.86 7.51 -3.69
N PHE A 298 6.90 7.05 -4.38
CA PHE A 298 6.88 5.83 -5.18
C PHE A 298 8.31 5.36 -5.48
N GLY A 299 8.45 4.09 -5.86
CA GLY A 299 9.66 3.62 -6.51
C GLY A 299 9.56 3.73 -8.01
N TRP A 300 10.64 4.04 -8.72
CA TRP A 300 10.67 3.97 -10.18
C TRP A 300 11.76 3.00 -10.61
N ARG A 301 11.37 1.96 -11.36
CA ARG A 301 12.28 0.91 -11.85
C ARG A 301 12.45 1.05 -13.36
N ILE A 302 13.70 0.97 -13.83
CA ILE A 302 14.05 0.87 -15.26
C ILE A 302 15.04 -0.29 -15.40
N TRP A 303 14.53 -1.44 -15.87
CA TRP A 303 15.35 -2.61 -16.14
C TRP A 303 16.17 -2.41 -17.42
N GLY A 304 17.39 -2.97 -17.47
CA GLY A 304 18.26 -2.88 -18.66
C GLY A 304 19.27 -1.73 -18.66
N GLY A 305 19.64 -1.18 -17.49
CA GLY A 305 20.80 -0.28 -17.35
C GLY A 305 20.49 1.21 -17.15
N GLY A 306 19.26 1.56 -16.75
CA GLY A 306 18.90 2.95 -16.45
C GLY A 306 19.35 3.42 -15.05
N VAL A 307 19.78 4.68 -14.96
CA VAL A 307 20.22 5.38 -13.72
C VAL A 307 19.04 5.72 -12.78
N MET A 308 17.80 5.38 -13.16
CA MET A 308 16.59 5.87 -12.48
C MET A 308 15.98 4.89 -11.46
N GLN A 309 16.63 3.75 -11.16
CA GLN A 309 16.18 2.84 -10.11
C GLN A 309 16.33 3.49 -8.73
N ASN A 310 15.25 4.08 -8.22
CA ASN A 310 15.26 4.78 -6.94
C ASN A 310 13.85 4.96 -6.36
N TYR A 311 13.80 5.50 -5.15
CA TYR A 311 12.62 6.06 -4.53
C TYR A 311 12.54 7.55 -4.85
N TYR A 312 11.31 8.05 -5.03
CA TYR A 312 11.05 9.43 -5.38
C TYR A 312 9.93 10.00 -4.53
N THR A 313 9.98 11.31 -4.35
CA THR A 313 8.84 12.12 -3.91
C THR A 313 8.50 13.15 -4.97
N VAL A 314 7.23 13.54 -5.04
CA VAL A 314 6.72 14.57 -5.94
C VAL A 314 5.55 15.30 -5.29
N PHE A 315 5.29 16.53 -5.71
CA PHE A 315 4.33 17.42 -5.05
C PHE A 315 3.38 18.07 -6.03
N SER A 316 2.14 18.31 -5.60
CA SER A 316 1.17 19.14 -6.33
C SER A 316 0.59 20.19 -5.41
N ARG A 317 0.51 21.44 -5.88
CA ARG A 317 -0.04 22.60 -5.15
C ARG A 317 -1.41 23.04 -5.69
N ASP A 318 -1.93 22.32 -6.67
CA ASP A 318 -3.14 22.66 -7.42
C ASP A 318 -4.16 21.50 -7.42
N GLY A 319 -4.18 20.69 -6.36
CA GLY A 319 -5.15 19.61 -6.21
C GLY A 319 -4.92 18.41 -7.14
N GLY A 320 -3.69 18.20 -7.57
CA GLY A 320 -3.28 17.07 -8.41
C GLY A 320 -3.28 17.36 -9.90
N GLU A 321 -3.47 18.62 -10.33
CA GLU A 321 -3.48 18.99 -11.75
C GLU A 321 -2.06 18.99 -12.34
N THR A 322 -1.10 19.60 -11.65
CA THR A 322 0.32 19.58 -12.02
C THR A 322 1.18 19.06 -10.89
N TRP A 323 2.31 18.45 -11.26
CA TRP A 323 3.23 17.80 -10.34
C TRP A 323 4.64 18.33 -10.55
N VAL A 324 5.27 18.78 -9.47
CA VAL A 324 6.55 19.48 -9.46
C VAL A 324 7.50 18.88 -8.42
N ASN A 325 8.78 19.28 -8.50
CA ASN A 325 9.82 18.90 -7.56
C ASN A 325 10.00 17.38 -7.42
N LEU A 326 9.95 16.66 -8.55
CA LEU A 326 10.30 15.25 -8.59
C LEU A 326 11.72 15.07 -8.03
N THR A 327 11.80 14.50 -6.83
CA THR A 327 13.06 14.40 -6.09
C THR A 327 13.41 12.97 -5.83
N ARG A 328 14.60 12.59 -6.28
CA ARG A 328 15.22 11.30 -6.00
C ARG A 328 15.70 11.24 -4.55
N LEU A 329 15.31 10.20 -3.82
CA LEU A 329 15.83 9.96 -2.47
C LEU A 329 17.26 9.38 -2.58
N PRO A 330 18.22 9.83 -1.76
CA PRO A 330 19.56 9.23 -1.76
C PRO A 330 19.54 7.77 -1.33
N LEU A 331 20.37 6.95 -1.97
CA LEU A 331 20.72 5.61 -1.49
C LEU A 331 22.07 5.70 -0.78
N GLU A 332 22.21 5.06 0.37
CA GLU A 332 23.49 5.00 1.09
C GLU A 332 24.46 4.02 0.42
N ASP A 333 25.76 4.15 0.63
CA ASP A 333 26.78 3.29 -0.01
C ASP A 333 26.57 1.80 0.26
N HIS A 334 26.09 1.45 1.45
CA HIS A 334 25.77 0.07 1.83
C HIS A 334 24.55 -0.51 1.07
N ALA A 335 23.78 0.35 0.41
CA ALA A 335 22.69 0.00 -0.48
C ALA A 335 23.15 -0.12 -1.95
N ALA A 336 24.40 0.22 -2.29
CA ALA A 336 24.80 0.42 -3.68
C ALA A 336 25.42 -0.80 -4.41
N THR A 337 25.50 -2.01 -3.82
CA THR A 337 26.33 -3.09 -4.42
C THR A 337 25.76 -4.52 -4.37
N PRO A 338 25.97 -5.35 -5.43
CA PRO A 338 26.43 -4.99 -6.80
C PRO A 338 25.32 -4.43 -7.70
N TYR A 339 24.08 -4.34 -7.21
CA TYR A 339 22.96 -3.61 -7.81
C TYR A 339 22.04 -3.20 -6.65
N PRO A 340 21.56 -1.94 -6.57
CA PRO A 340 20.55 -1.63 -5.57
C PRO A 340 19.31 -2.48 -5.84
N CYS A 341 18.96 -3.34 -4.90
CA CYS A 341 17.81 -4.24 -5.00
C CYS A 341 16.78 -3.81 -3.95
N GLY A 342 15.58 -3.48 -4.41
CA GLY A 342 14.40 -3.20 -3.59
C GLY A 342 13.19 -3.80 -4.28
N THR A 343 12.08 -3.99 -3.56
CA THR A 343 10.79 -4.01 -4.27
C THR A 343 10.46 -2.61 -4.81
N TRP A 344 11.11 -1.60 -4.22
CA TRP A 344 10.99 -0.17 -4.48
C TRP A 344 9.69 0.41 -3.92
N TYR A 345 9.20 -0.21 -2.85
CA TYR A 345 7.92 0.14 -2.26
C TYR A 345 8.16 1.20 -1.19
N THR A 346 7.28 2.20 -1.14
CA THR A 346 7.39 3.31 -0.20
C THR A 346 6.12 3.45 0.63
N GLY A 347 6.14 4.30 1.64
CA GLY A 347 4.95 4.93 2.19
C GLY A 347 5.35 6.30 2.73
N LEU A 348 4.44 7.27 2.75
CA LEU A 348 4.73 8.61 3.24
C LEU A 348 3.61 9.15 4.13
N ARG A 349 3.97 9.82 5.22
CA ARG A 349 3.01 10.57 6.03
C ARG A 349 3.63 11.90 6.44
N GLU A 350 2.82 12.95 6.44
CA GLU A 350 3.21 14.18 7.11
C GLU A 350 3.21 13.94 8.62
N ILE A 351 4.33 14.25 9.27
CA ILE A 351 4.56 14.02 10.70
C ILE A 351 4.47 15.33 11.49
N GLU A 352 4.81 16.46 10.87
CA GLU A 352 4.60 17.84 11.33
C GLU A 352 4.38 18.72 10.08
N PRO A 353 3.74 19.90 10.19
CA PRO A 353 3.53 20.79 9.04
C PRO A 353 4.81 21.00 8.21
N GLY A 354 4.77 20.64 6.93
CA GLY A 354 5.91 20.75 6.00
C GLY A 354 7.00 19.69 6.20
N ARG A 355 6.80 18.72 7.10
CA ARG A 355 7.76 17.63 7.39
C ARG A 355 7.12 16.28 7.14
N LEU A 356 7.58 15.61 6.09
CA LEU A 356 7.18 14.26 5.73
C LEU A 356 8.17 13.24 6.32
N LEU A 357 7.67 12.07 6.69
CA LEU A 357 8.45 10.87 6.89
C LEU A 357 8.13 9.90 5.74
N VAL A 358 9.16 9.39 5.07
CA VAL A 358 9.03 8.39 4.01
C VAL A 358 9.64 7.09 4.51
N ALA A 359 8.85 6.01 4.54
CA ALA A 359 9.29 4.65 4.77
C ALA A 359 9.55 3.96 3.43
N TYR A 360 10.57 3.12 3.35
CA TYR A 360 10.89 2.34 2.15
C TYR A 360 11.63 1.06 2.52
N ASP A 361 11.51 0.03 1.68
CA ASP A 361 12.27 -1.20 1.84
C ASP A 361 13.61 -1.17 1.12
N PHE A 362 14.49 -2.10 1.47
CA PHE A 362 15.66 -2.43 0.67
C PHE A 362 15.93 -3.94 0.78
N GLY A 363 16.04 -4.62 -0.36
CA GLY A 363 16.14 -6.09 -0.49
C GLY A 363 15.18 -6.66 -1.53
N ALA A 364 15.16 -7.99 -1.65
CA ALA A 364 14.19 -8.71 -2.49
C ALA A 364 13.78 -10.05 -1.84
N PHE A 365 12.69 -10.65 -2.31
CA PHE A 365 12.27 -12.01 -1.90
C PHE A 365 13.05 -13.12 -2.64
N LYS A 366 14.29 -12.86 -3.08
CA LYS A 366 15.08 -13.84 -3.84
C LYS A 366 16.14 -14.48 -2.95
N PRO A 367 16.36 -15.81 -3.02
CA PRO A 367 17.39 -16.48 -2.21
C PRO A 367 18.80 -15.89 -2.40
N THR A 368 19.08 -15.39 -3.61
CA THR A 368 20.36 -14.74 -3.98
C THR A 368 20.46 -13.29 -3.52
N TRP A 369 19.37 -12.68 -3.04
CA TRP A 369 19.28 -11.27 -2.65
C TRP A 369 18.42 -11.15 -1.40
N PRO A 370 18.99 -11.40 -0.21
CA PRO A 370 18.22 -11.43 1.02
C PRO A 370 17.54 -10.09 1.28
N VAL A 371 16.38 -10.14 1.91
CA VAL A 371 15.73 -8.96 2.49
C VAL A 371 16.70 -8.29 3.46
N LYS A 372 16.95 -6.99 3.30
CA LYS A 372 17.87 -6.27 4.17
C LYS A 372 17.13 -5.54 5.27
N TYR A 373 16.27 -4.58 4.92
CA TYR A 373 15.63 -3.71 5.92
C TYR A 373 14.45 -2.89 5.41
N ILE A 374 13.68 -2.37 6.37
CA ILE A 374 12.87 -1.15 6.23
C ILE A 374 13.65 0.02 6.81
N ALA A 375 13.66 1.13 6.07
CA ALA A 375 14.24 2.39 6.51
C ALA A 375 13.26 3.55 6.38
N THR A 376 13.58 4.63 7.08
CA THR A 376 12.85 5.90 6.97
C THR A 376 13.80 7.06 6.69
N ARG A 377 13.27 8.10 6.05
CA ARG A 377 13.92 9.41 5.86
C ARG A 377 12.91 10.53 6.02
N GLU A 378 13.36 11.64 6.57
CA GLU A 378 12.58 12.87 6.61
C GLU A 378 12.76 13.66 5.31
N VAL A 379 11.67 14.24 4.80
CA VAL A 379 11.67 15.17 3.67
C VAL A 379 11.04 16.48 4.14
N ILE A 380 11.82 17.57 4.08
CA ILE A 380 11.36 18.90 4.48
C ILE A 380 10.90 19.66 3.25
N VAL A 381 9.60 19.94 3.20
CA VAL A 381 8.94 20.74 2.18
C VAL A 381 8.99 22.19 2.65
N GLN A 382 9.71 23.03 1.94
CA GLN A 382 9.68 24.47 2.18
C GLN A 382 8.43 25.04 1.51
N ALA A 383 7.72 25.92 2.22
CA ALA A 383 6.55 26.64 1.72
C ALA A 383 6.88 27.39 0.42
#